data_AF-A0A150WS14-F1
#
_entry.id   AF-A0A150WS14-F1
#
_cell.length_a   1.000
_cell.length_b   1.000
_cell.length_c   1.000
_cell.angle_alpha   90.00
_cell.angle_beta   90.00
_cell.angle_gamma   90.00
#
_symmetry.space_group_name_H-M   'P 1'
#
loop_
_entity.id
_entity.type
_entity.pdbx_description
1 polymer ?
#
loop_
_entity_poly.entity_id
_entity_poly.type
_entity_poly.pdbx_seq_one_letter_code
_entity_poly.pdbx_strand_id
1 'polypeptide(L)'
;MKAVVISILFLFFGMWAQAALPPQFSECLSDLSSTNMSAADVKEIAKVSRVTYCQNQVSLVGKVETQDLLTNPNIQIGISVAKTAYSYTDFLDMARSGKYVLYVDGSRISRDNLISLSQAGVQLVVLASSSGLSKADLLQMASAKSFILNVNATTTQADLRDYLTAGIQLVIRTSQVGLSGAAIGEVAALNSALVTIMP
;
A
#
# COMPACT_ATOMS: atom_id res chain seq x y z
N MET A 1 4.62 -49.16 -33.28
CA MET A 1 4.22 -47.74 -33.31
C MET A 1 4.20 -47.25 -31.87
N LYS A 2 5.16 -46.40 -31.46
CA LYS A 2 5.28 -45.88 -30.09
C LYS A 2 4.59 -44.52 -30.03
N ALA A 3 3.51 -44.41 -29.26
CA ALA A 3 2.85 -43.15 -28.98
C ALA A 3 3.64 -42.41 -27.90
N VAL A 4 4.16 -41.23 -28.24
CA VAL A 4 4.76 -40.30 -27.29
C VAL A 4 3.63 -39.46 -26.71
N VAL A 5 3.27 -39.72 -25.46
CA VAL A 5 2.34 -38.89 -24.69
C VAL A 5 3.13 -37.74 -24.10
N ILE A 6 2.98 -36.55 -24.69
CA ILE A 6 3.51 -35.30 -24.14
C ILE A 6 2.53 -34.84 -23.06
N SER A 7 2.84 -35.16 -21.81
CA SER A 7 2.16 -34.58 -20.65
C SER A 7 2.59 -33.12 -20.49
N ILE A 8 1.75 -32.19 -20.97
CA ILE A 8 1.88 -30.76 -20.69
C ILE A 8 1.44 -30.55 -19.23
N LEU A 9 2.43 -30.43 -18.36
CA LEU A 9 2.25 -30.04 -16.96
C LEU A 9 1.91 -28.54 -16.94
N PHE A 10 0.62 -28.19 -16.92
CA PHE A 10 0.17 -26.83 -16.65
C PHE A 10 0.49 -26.48 -15.19
N LEU A 11 1.62 -25.80 -14.99
CA LEU A 11 1.95 -25.11 -13.74
C LEU A 11 0.95 -23.96 -13.55
N PHE A 12 -0.10 -24.20 -12.78
CA PHE A 12 -0.93 -23.15 -12.20
C PHE A 12 -0.08 -22.41 -11.14
N PHE A 13 0.69 -21.41 -11.57
CA PHE A 13 1.10 -20.34 -10.67
C PHE A 13 -0.16 -19.53 -10.35
N GLY A 14 -0.78 -19.85 -9.21
CA GLY A 14 -1.82 -19.01 -8.64
C GLY A 14 -1.25 -17.62 -8.36
N MET A 15 -1.51 -16.67 -9.26
CA MET A 15 -1.34 -15.25 -8.98
C MET A 15 -2.48 -14.84 -8.06
N TRP A 16 -2.22 -14.84 -6.76
CA TRP A 16 -3.10 -14.19 -5.79
C TRP A 16 -2.90 -12.68 -5.93
N ALA A 17 -3.51 -12.09 -6.95
CA ALA A 17 -3.74 -10.65 -6.99
C ALA A 17 -5.00 -10.38 -6.18
N GLN A 18 -4.84 -10.26 -4.86
CA GLN A 18 -5.87 -9.64 -4.02
C GLN A 18 -5.60 -8.13 -4.03
N ALA A 19 -6.32 -7.39 -4.89
CA ALA A 19 -6.56 -5.99 -4.59
C ALA A 19 -7.47 -5.91 -3.38
N ALA A 20 -6.82 -5.78 -2.24
CA ALA A 20 -7.34 -5.17 -1.05
C ALA A 20 -6.23 -4.23 -0.58
N LEU A 21 -6.57 -3.01 -0.14
CA LEU A 21 -5.81 -2.45 0.98
C LEU A 21 -5.64 -3.61 1.96
N PRO A 22 -4.43 -3.98 2.38
CA PRO A 22 -4.32 -5.05 3.35
C PRO A 22 -5.21 -4.61 4.53
N PRO A 23 -6.33 -5.30 4.81
CA PRO A 23 -7.42 -4.80 5.67
C PRO A 23 -6.92 -4.39 7.07
N GLN A 24 -5.75 -4.89 7.44
CA GLN A 24 -5.02 -4.62 8.66
C GLN A 24 -4.49 -3.18 8.85
N PHE A 25 -4.64 -2.24 7.90
CA PHE A 25 -4.02 -0.91 8.04
C PHE A 25 -4.95 0.30 7.86
N SER A 26 -6.28 0.10 7.82
CA SER A 26 -7.22 1.22 7.88
C SER A 26 -7.00 2.09 9.14
N GLU A 27 -6.52 1.46 10.22
CA GLU A 27 -6.13 2.11 11.46
C GLU A 27 -4.99 3.11 11.28
N CYS A 28 -4.01 2.89 10.40
CA CYS A 28 -2.88 3.83 10.20
C CYS A 28 -3.35 5.21 9.75
N LEU A 29 -4.48 5.25 9.04
CA LEU A 29 -5.09 6.47 8.53
C LEU A 29 -6.05 7.13 9.54
N SER A 30 -6.48 6.43 10.59
CA SER A 30 -7.33 6.99 11.64
C SER A 30 -6.56 7.99 12.51
N ASP A 31 -7.17 9.11 12.89
CA ASP A 31 -6.57 10.08 13.81
C ASP A 31 -6.54 9.59 15.27
N LEU A 32 -7.30 8.53 15.57
CA LEU A 32 -7.44 7.94 16.90
C LEU A 32 -6.62 6.67 17.11
N SER A 33 -5.79 6.26 16.14
CA SER A 33 -5.07 4.97 16.23
C SER A 33 -3.84 5.00 17.13
N SER A 34 -3.79 5.91 18.11
CA SER A 34 -2.70 5.96 19.09
C SER A 34 -2.58 4.62 19.79
N THR A 35 -1.51 3.89 19.50
CA THR A 35 -1.17 2.68 20.24
C THR A 35 -0.36 3.07 21.46
N ASN A 36 -0.84 2.67 22.64
CA ASN A 36 -0.13 2.86 23.91
C ASN A 36 0.92 1.75 24.15
N MET A 37 1.08 0.82 23.20
CA MET A 37 1.98 -0.32 23.33
C MET A 37 3.42 0.08 22.99
N SER A 38 4.36 -0.33 23.84
CA SER A 38 5.77 -0.16 23.55
C SER A 38 6.24 -1.11 22.44
N ALA A 39 7.38 -0.82 21.80
CA ALA A 39 8.00 -1.76 20.86
C ALA A 39 8.30 -3.13 21.50
N ALA A 40 8.61 -3.16 22.81
CA ALA A 40 8.83 -4.40 23.54
C ALA A 40 7.55 -5.24 23.66
N ASP A 41 6.41 -4.62 23.96
CA ASP A 41 5.11 -5.30 24.04
C ASP A 41 4.70 -5.88 22.68
N VAL A 42 4.89 -5.09 21.61
CA VAL A 42 4.63 -5.53 20.23
C VAL A 42 5.45 -6.77 19.90
N LYS A 43 6.74 -6.79 20.28
CA LYS A 43 7.61 -7.95 20.07
C LYS A 43 7.19 -9.16 20.87
N GLU A 44 6.76 -8.97 22.12
CA GLU A 44 6.31 -10.08 22.96
C GLU A 44 5.08 -10.76 22.35
N ILE A 45 4.09 -9.99 21.93
CA ILE A 45 2.89 -10.51 21.26
C ILE A 45 3.25 -11.16 19.92
N ALA A 46 4.23 -10.60 19.20
CA ALA A 46 4.70 -11.15 17.93
C ALA A 46 5.34 -12.55 18.04
N LYS A 47 5.66 -13.02 19.25
CA LYS A 47 6.13 -14.41 19.48
C LYS A 47 5.00 -15.43 19.33
N VAL A 48 3.75 -15.02 19.58
CA VAL A 48 2.59 -15.93 19.63
C VAL A 48 1.51 -15.61 18.58
N SER A 49 1.54 -14.42 17.98
CA SER A 49 0.60 -14.01 16.94
C SER A 49 1.26 -13.08 15.92
N ARG A 50 0.63 -12.92 14.75
CA ARG A 50 0.96 -11.80 13.86
C ARG A 50 0.44 -10.50 14.44
N VAL A 51 1.25 -9.45 14.33
CA VAL A 51 0.90 -8.10 14.80
C VAL A 51 0.96 -7.14 13.62
N THR A 52 -0.08 -6.32 13.48
CA THR A 52 -0.03 -5.17 12.59
C THR A 52 0.16 -3.93 13.43
N TYR A 53 1.19 -3.15 13.10
CA TYR A 53 1.60 -1.96 13.84
C TYR A 53 1.57 -0.74 12.93
N CYS A 54 0.84 0.29 13.34
CA CYS A 54 0.76 1.56 12.63
C CYS A 54 1.63 2.61 13.31
N GLN A 55 2.69 3.04 12.63
CA GLN A 55 3.51 4.15 13.06
C GLN A 55 2.86 5.46 12.65
N ASN A 56 2.13 6.06 13.59
CA ASN A 56 1.22 7.18 13.40
C ASN A 56 1.36 8.28 14.46
N GLN A 57 2.29 8.14 15.40
CA GLN A 57 2.54 9.13 16.44
C GLN A 57 3.98 9.64 16.38
N VAL A 58 4.14 10.92 16.67
CA VAL A 58 5.42 11.63 16.65
C VAL A 58 6.35 11.19 17.81
N SER A 59 5.98 10.26 18.71
CA SER A 59 6.77 10.10 19.95
C SER A 59 6.73 8.77 20.74
N LEU A 60 6.40 7.59 20.18
CA LEU A 60 6.49 6.33 20.95
C LEU A 60 7.53 5.33 20.45
N VAL A 61 7.88 5.36 19.16
CA VAL A 61 8.85 4.45 18.54
C VAL A 61 9.73 5.30 17.63
N GLY A 62 11.02 5.42 17.92
CA GLY A 62 11.96 6.13 17.07
C GLY A 62 12.28 5.31 15.81
N LYS A 63 13.17 5.86 14.97
CA LYS A 63 13.66 5.15 13.77
C LYS A 63 14.26 3.80 14.14
N VAL A 64 15.07 3.76 15.20
CA VAL A 64 15.81 2.57 15.64
C VAL A 64 14.85 1.47 16.07
N GLU A 65 13.85 1.80 16.88
CA GLU A 65 12.86 0.84 17.35
C GLU A 65 11.99 0.34 16.18
N THR A 66 11.65 1.23 15.23
CA THR A 66 10.93 0.82 14.01
C THR A 66 11.76 -0.17 13.20
N GLN A 67 13.05 0.12 12.99
CA GLN A 67 13.96 -0.80 12.28
C GLN A 67 14.07 -2.15 12.98
N ASP A 68 14.13 -2.15 14.30
CA ASP A 68 14.19 -3.35 15.12
C ASP A 68 12.89 -4.18 15.01
N LEU A 69 11.72 -3.54 15.00
CA LEU A 69 10.43 -4.20 14.74
C LEU A 69 10.36 -4.81 13.33
N LEU A 70 10.92 -4.13 12.31
CA LEU A 70 10.94 -4.61 10.92
C LEU A 70 11.72 -5.91 10.72
N THR A 71 12.61 -6.26 11.65
CA THR A 71 13.37 -7.53 11.59
C THR A 71 12.51 -8.75 11.93
N ASN A 72 11.35 -8.55 12.56
CA ASN A 72 10.48 -9.64 12.99
C ASN A 72 9.43 -9.97 11.90
N PRO A 73 9.41 -11.19 11.34
CA PRO A 73 8.51 -11.56 10.25
C PRO A 73 7.03 -11.65 10.66
N ASN A 74 6.73 -11.70 11.97
CA ASN A 74 5.36 -11.69 12.48
C ASN A 74 4.82 -10.27 12.67
N ILE A 75 5.65 -9.24 12.48
CA ILE A 75 5.25 -7.83 12.60
C ILE A 75 5.11 -7.22 11.21
N GLN A 76 3.93 -6.67 10.93
CA GLN A 76 3.67 -5.89 9.73
C GLN A 76 3.57 -4.42 10.10
N ILE A 77 4.38 -3.57 9.50
CA ILE A 77 4.44 -2.15 9.83
C ILE A 77 3.84 -1.31 8.71
N GLY A 78 2.91 -0.42 9.07
CA GLY A 78 2.45 0.68 8.23
C GLY A 78 2.98 2.00 8.78
N ILE A 79 3.48 2.89 7.92
CA ILE A 79 4.04 4.19 8.33
C ILE A 79 3.36 5.31 7.55
N SER A 80 2.91 6.36 8.25
CA SER A 80 2.33 7.56 7.63
C SER A 80 3.38 8.66 7.43
N VAL A 81 3.43 9.24 6.23
CA VAL A 81 4.30 10.39 5.92
C VAL A 81 3.86 11.63 6.68
N ALA A 82 2.56 11.88 6.76
CA ALA A 82 2.01 13.04 7.46
C ALA A 82 2.22 12.98 8.98
N LYS A 83 2.21 11.77 9.56
CA LYS A 83 2.27 11.57 11.01
C LYS A 83 3.67 11.27 11.56
N THR A 84 4.68 11.22 10.69
CA THR A 84 6.08 11.03 11.08
C THR A 84 6.95 12.19 10.58
N ALA A 85 8.08 12.40 11.25
CA ALA A 85 9.11 13.37 10.80
C ALA A 85 10.21 12.71 9.95
N TYR A 86 10.06 11.43 9.59
CA TYR A 86 11.07 10.70 8.82
C TYR A 86 11.29 11.34 7.45
N SER A 87 12.57 11.42 7.09
CA SER A 87 13.04 11.84 5.78
C SER A 87 12.98 10.68 4.78
N TYR A 88 13.14 10.99 3.49
CA TYR A 88 13.31 9.96 2.46
C TYR A 88 14.45 8.98 2.80
N THR A 89 15.59 9.48 3.28
CA THR A 89 16.73 8.64 3.66
C THR A 89 16.40 7.71 4.82
N ASP A 90 15.57 8.13 5.78
CA ASP A 90 15.13 7.27 6.88
C ASP A 90 14.24 6.14 6.38
N PHE A 91 13.31 6.44 5.47
CA PHE A 91 12.48 5.43 4.81
C PHE A 91 13.32 4.41 4.02
N LEU A 92 14.34 4.87 3.32
CA LEU A 92 15.23 3.99 2.58
C LEU A 92 16.06 3.11 3.52
N ASP A 93 16.57 3.65 4.63
CA ASP A 93 17.28 2.89 5.65
C ASP A 93 16.39 1.83 6.31
N MET A 94 15.13 2.17 6.59
CA MET A 94 14.13 1.22 7.11
C MET A 94 13.85 0.09 6.11
N ALA A 95 13.82 0.39 4.81
CA ALA A 95 13.58 -0.62 3.77
C ALA A 95 14.71 -1.68 3.71
N ARG A 96 15.91 -1.34 4.19
CA ARG A 96 17.01 -2.30 4.35
C ARG A 96 16.82 -3.23 5.54
N SER A 97 16.11 -2.79 6.58
CA SER A 97 15.82 -3.59 7.78
C SER A 97 14.68 -4.59 7.57
N GLY A 98 13.69 -4.24 6.75
CA GLY A 98 12.58 -5.12 6.44
C GLY A 98 11.52 -4.46 5.56
N LYS A 99 10.47 -5.22 5.23
CA LYS A 99 9.36 -4.75 4.40
C LYS A 99 8.35 -3.99 5.24
N TYR A 100 7.83 -2.90 4.70
CA TYR A 100 6.76 -2.13 5.32
C TYR A 100 5.85 -1.48 4.27
N VAL A 101 4.71 -1.01 4.73
CA VAL A 101 3.75 -0.24 3.95
C VAL A 101 3.95 1.24 4.26
N LEU A 102 4.13 2.07 3.23
CA LEU A 102 4.23 3.52 3.36
C LEU A 102 2.94 4.18 2.86
N TYR A 103 2.26 4.88 3.76
CA TYR A 103 1.12 5.75 3.45
C TYR A 103 1.64 7.11 2.99
N VAL A 104 1.48 7.39 1.71
CA VAL A 104 1.81 8.69 1.10
C VAL A 104 0.60 9.59 1.27
N ASP A 105 0.42 10.08 2.50
CA ASP A 105 -0.67 10.94 2.94
C ASP A 105 -0.22 12.40 3.18
N GLY A 106 0.95 12.76 2.65
CA GLY A 106 1.48 14.12 2.61
C GLY A 106 2.47 14.30 1.44
N SER A 107 2.70 15.54 1.04
CA SER A 107 3.49 15.91 -0.16
C SER A 107 5.00 16.04 0.06
N ARG A 108 5.50 15.66 1.25
CA ARG A 108 6.92 15.86 1.62
C ARG A 108 7.89 14.99 0.81
N ILE A 109 7.44 13.85 0.29
CA ILE A 109 8.28 12.93 -0.47
C ILE A 109 7.96 13.09 -1.96
N SER A 110 8.96 13.47 -2.76
CA SER A 110 8.81 13.65 -4.20
C SER A 110 8.49 12.33 -4.92
N ARG A 111 7.88 12.43 -6.11
CA ARG A 111 7.60 11.28 -6.99
C ARG A 111 8.83 10.38 -7.19
N ASP A 112 9.97 10.96 -7.55
CA ASP A 112 11.17 10.18 -7.87
C ASP A 112 11.69 9.42 -6.63
N ASN A 113 11.61 10.03 -5.45
CA ASN A 113 11.94 9.38 -4.19
C ASN A 113 10.96 8.24 -3.86
N LEU A 114 9.66 8.41 -4.14
CA LEU A 114 8.67 7.34 -3.98
C LEU A 114 8.97 6.16 -4.93
N ILE A 115 9.37 6.43 -6.17
CA ILE A 115 9.82 5.39 -7.11
C ILE A 115 11.01 4.62 -6.52
N SER A 116 12.03 5.32 -6.00
CA SER A 116 13.18 4.68 -5.36
C SER A 116 12.80 3.83 -4.15
N LEU A 117 11.87 4.30 -3.30
CA LEU A 117 11.37 3.52 -2.17
C LEU A 117 10.64 2.26 -2.62
N SER A 118 9.79 2.37 -3.65
CA SER A 118 9.08 1.21 -4.20
C SER A 118 10.06 0.18 -4.78
N GLN A 119 11.09 0.62 -5.49
CA GLN A 119 12.17 -0.23 -6.00
C GLN A 119 12.97 -0.90 -4.86
N ALA A 120 13.15 -0.21 -3.73
CA ALA A 120 13.76 -0.77 -2.52
C ALA A 120 12.86 -1.78 -1.78
N GLY A 121 11.64 -2.06 -2.27
CA GLY A 121 10.76 -3.08 -1.73
C GLY A 121 9.68 -2.57 -0.78
N VAL A 122 9.55 -1.25 -0.63
CA VAL A 122 8.48 -0.62 0.15
C VAL A 122 7.16 -0.74 -0.60
N GLN A 123 6.09 -1.17 0.07
CA GLN A 123 4.75 -1.18 -0.50
C GLN A 123 4.14 0.22 -0.35
N LEU A 124 3.86 0.90 -1.46
CA LEU A 124 3.25 2.22 -1.42
C LEU A 124 1.72 2.13 -1.38
N VAL A 125 1.11 2.92 -0.50
CA VAL A 125 -0.31 3.26 -0.49
C VAL A 125 -0.43 4.77 -0.62
N VAL A 126 -0.88 5.25 -1.76
CA VAL A 126 -0.95 6.68 -2.08
C VAL A 126 -2.36 7.19 -1.82
N LEU A 127 -2.51 8.27 -1.06
CA LEU A 127 -3.80 8.93 -0.86
C LEU A 127 -3.96 10.04 -1.92
N ALA A 128 -4.99 9.93 -2.75
CA ALA A 128 -5.22 10.86 -3.85
C ALA A 128 -5.37 12.31 -3.37
N SER A 129 -6.05 12.55 -2.24
CA SER A 129 -6.33 13.90 -1.74
C SER A 129 -5.12 14.63 -1.15
N SER A 130 -4.13 13.92 -0.62
CA SER A 130 -3.09 14.52 0.24
C SER A 130 -1.64 14.23 -0.17
N SER A 131 -1.42 13.28 -1.09
CA SER A 131 -0.07 12.96 -1.58
C SER A 131 0.60 14.10 -2.34
N GLY A 132 -0.17 15.06 -2.87
CA GLY A 132 0.34 16.13 -3.72
C GLY A 132 0.82 15.68 -5.11
N LEU A 133 0.50 14.43 -5.50
CA LEU A 133 0.87 13.86 -6.79
C LEU A 133 -0.20 14.15 -7.84
N SER A 134 0.24 14.53 -9.04
CA SER A 134 -0.67 14.66 -10.19
C SER A 134 -1.00 13.29 -10.80
N LYS A 135 -2.03 13.24 -11.65
CA LYS A 135 -2.33 12.05 -12.48
C LYS A 135 -1.09 11.58 -13.25
N ALA A 136 -0.34 12.51 -13.85
CA ALA A 136 0.86 12.18 -14.61
C ALA A 136 1.93 11.52 -13.73
N ASP A 137 2.12 12.02 -12.49
CA ASP A 137 3.05 11.43 -11.54
C ASP A 137 2.63 10.00 -11.14
N LEU A 138 1.33 9.79 -10.89
CA LEU A 138 0.79 8.46 -10.56
C LEU A 138 1.02 7.45 -11.68
N LEU A 139 0.76 7.84 -12.93
CA LEU A 139 0.99 6.99 -14.10
C LEU A 139 2.49 6.69 -14.29
N GLN A 140 3.36 7.68 -14.08
CA GLN A 140 4.81 7.48 -14.14
C GLN A 140 5.28 6.53 -13.03
N MET A 141 4.78 6.68 -11.81
CA MET A 141 5.09 5.75 -10.72
C MET A 141 4.67 4.32 -11.05
N ALA A 142 3.48 4.16 -11.64
CA ALA A 142 2.94 2.85 -12.02
C ALA A 142 3.81 2.15 -13.06
N SER A 143 4.39 2.91 -13.99
CA SER A 143 5.34 2.38 -14.99
C SER A 143 6.63 1.83 -14.36
N ALA A 144 7.02 2.34 -13.19
CA ALA A 144 8.17 1.87 -12.44
C ALA A 144 7.85 0.62 -11.62
N LYS A 145 6.74 0.66 -10.86
CA LYS A 145 6.26 -0.46 -10.04
C LYS A 145 4.81 -0.24 -9.63
N SER A 146 4.04 -1.32 -9.53
CA SER A 146 2.66 -1.25 -9.05
C SER A 146 2.58 -0.77 -7.60
N PHE A 147 1.52 -0.03 -7.31
CA PHE A 147 1.21 0.48 -5.97
C PHE A 147 -0.31 0.53 -5.78
N ILE A 148 -0.73 0.84 -4.56
CA ILE A 148 -2.14 1.00 -4.21
C ILE A 148 -2.48 2.49 -4.20
N LEU A 149 -3.48 2.90 -4.96
CA LEU A 149 -4.08 4.23 -4.93
C LEU A 149 -5.38 4.17 -4.13
N ASN A 150 -5.39 4.83 -2.97
CA ASN A 150 -6.58 5.08 -2.19
C ASN A 150 -7.26 6.33 -2.75
N VAL A 151 -8.35 6.11 -3.49
CA VAL A 151 -9.16 7.14 -4.16
C VAL A 151 -10.11 7.76 -3.13
N ASN A 152 -9.57 8.70 -2.36
CA ASN A 152 -10.25 9.43 -1.29
C ASN A 152 -10.55 10.90 -1.65
N ALA A 153 -10.68 11.19 -2.95
CA ALA A 153 -11.01 12.50 -3.51
C ALA A 153 -11.91 12.33 -4.74
N THR A 154 -12.61 13.40 -5.11
CA THR A 154 -13.37 13.47 -6.35
C THR A 154 -12.48 13.13 -7.55
N THR A 155 -12.93 12.21 -8.39
CA THR A 155 -12.21 11.80 -9.60
C THR A 155 -13.19 11.54 -10.74
N THR A 156 -12.67 11.30 -11.94
CA THR A 156 -13.50 10.94 -13.09
C THR A 156 -13.43 9.45 -13.37
N GLN A 157 -14.48 8.92 -14.00
CA GLN A 157 -14.47 7.53 -14.47
C GLN A 157 -13.30 7.26 -15.44
N ALA A 158 -12.97 8.24 -16.30
CA ALA A 158 -11.86 8.14 -17.23
C ALA A 158 -10.51 8.00 -16.51
N ASP A 159 -10.27 8.79 -15.46
CA ASP A 159 -9.04 8.69 -14.67
C ASP A 159 -8.89 7.32 -14.02
N LEU A 160 -9.96 6.76 -13.46
CA LEU A 160 -9.92 5.42 -12.88
C LEU A 160 -9.59 4.34 -13.90
N ARG A 161 -10.10 4.46 -15.14
CA ARG A 161 -9.77 3.54 -16.24
C ARG A 161 -8.30 3.66 -16.62
N ASP A 162 -7.76 4.88 -16.68
CA ASP A 162 -6.36 5.11 -16.98
C ASP A 162 -5.45 4.51 -15.89
N TYR A 163 -5.81 4.67 -14.62
CA TYR A 163 -5.08 4.07 -13.51
C TYR A 163 -5.07 2.53 -13.56
N LEU A 164 -6.22 1.91 -13.84
CA LEU A 164 -6.30 0.45 -13.99
C LEU A 164 -5.49 -0.06 -15.18
N THR A 165 -5.55 0.65 -16.30
CA THR A 165 -4.78 0.31 -17.51
C THR A 165 -3.28 0.40 -17.23
N ALA A 166 -2.86 1.35 -16.40
CA ALA A 166 -1.48 1.47 -15.93
C ALA A 166 -1.08 0.42 -14.86
N GLY A 167 -1.99 -0.47 -14.46
CA GLY A 167 -1.71 -1.52 -13.46
C GLY A 167 -1.72 -1.03 -12.01
N ILE A 168 -2.29 0.14 -11.74
CA ILE A 168 -2.47 0.66 -10.38
C ILE A 168 -3.60 -0.12 -9.70
N GLN A 169 -3.36 -0.57 -8.47
CA GLN A 169 -4.40 -1.16 -7.63
C GLN A 169 -5.25 -0.04 -7.04
N LEU A 170 -6.55 -0.07 -7.27
CA LEU A 170 -7.48 0.96 -6.82
C LEU A 170 -8.21 0.52 -5.56
N VAL A 171 -8.24 1.41 -4.57
CA VAL A 171 -9.23 1.35 -3.50
C VAL A 171 -10.15 2.54 -3.62
N ILE A 172 -11.39 2.28 -4.01
CA ILE A 172 -12.41 3.29 -4.28
C ILE A 172 -13.26 3.48 -3.02
N ARG A 173 -13.25 4.68 -2.44
CA ARG A 173 -14.13 5.05 -1.32
C ARG A 173 -15.39 5.69 -1.84
N THR A 174 -16.52 4.98 -1.76
CA THR A 174 -17.75 5.37 -2.47
C THR A 174 -18.30 6.71 -2.00
N SER A 175 -18.13 7.05 -0.72
CA SER A 175 -18.54 8.34 -0.14
C SER A 175 -17.68 9.54 -0.56
N GLN A 176 -16.51 9.32 -1.20
CA GLN A 176 -15.52 10.38 -1.48
C GLN A 176 -15.21 10.55 -2.97
N VAL A 177 -15.35 9.48 -3.75
CA VAL A 177 -14.93 9.44 -5.17
C VAL A 177 -15.78 10.34 -6.08
N GLY A 178 -17.00 10.68 -5.66
CA GLY A 178 -17.92 11.54 -6.43
C GLY A 178 -18.53 10.87 -7.66
N LEU A 179 -18.48 9.55 -7.75
CA LEU A 179 -19.05 8.75 -8.85
C LEU A 179 -20.29 7.99 -8.40
N SER A 180 -21.21 7.74 -9.33
CA SER A 180 -22.36 6.87 -9.08
C SER A 180 -21.92 5.41 -8.91
N GLY A 181 -22.74 4.61 -8.21
CA GLY A 181 -22.49 3.18 -8.07
C GLY A 181 -22.39 2.45 -9.41
N ALA A 182 -23.17 2.87 -10.42
CA ALA A 182 -23.09 2.34 -11.77
C ALA A 182 -21.72 2.61 -12.42
N ALA A 183 -21.22 3.86 -12.32
CA ALA A 183 -19.92 4.22 -12.87
C ALA A 183 -18.76 3.49 -12.17
N ILE A 184 -18.86 3.30 -10.84
CA ILE A 184 -17.90 2.50 -10.06
C ILE A 184 -17.94 1.03 -10.51
N GLY A 185 -19.14 0.46 -10.69
CA GLY A 185 -19.34 -0.90 -11.16
C GLY A 185 -18.73 -1.15 -12.54
N GLU A 186 -18.89 -0.21 -13.48
CA GLU A 186 -18.26 -0.28 -14.81
C GLU A 186 -16.74 -0.30 -14.74
N VAL A 187 -16.14 0.52 -13.86
CA VAL A 187 -14.68 0.53 -13.66
C VAL A 187 -14.21 -0.79 -13.04
N ALA A 188 -14.90 -1.28 -12.02
CA ALA A 188 -14.56 -2.54 -11.36
C ALA A 188 -14.66 -3.76 -12.30
N ALA A 189 -15.59 -3.73 -13.25
CA ALA A 189 -15.76 -4.79 -14.24
C ALA A 189 -14.60 -4.90 -15.24
N LEU A 190 -13.82 -3.83 -15.45
CA LEU A 190 -12.65 -3.87 -16.34
C LEU A 190 -11.54 -4.76 -15.78
N ASN A 191 -11.32 -4.71 -14.47
CA ASN A 191 -10.36 -5.58 -13.79
C ASN A 191 -10.64 -5.67 -12.29
N SER A 192 -11.52 -6.59 -11.89
CA SER A 192 -11.93 -6.75 -10.49
C SER A 192 -10.80 -7.22 -9.58
N ALA A 193 -9.72 -7.79 -10.13
CA ALA A 193 -8.56 -8.20 -9.35
C ALA A 193 -7.67 -7.02 -8.92
N LEU A 194 -7.85 -5.84 -9.54
CA LEU A 194 -7.14 -4.60 -9.21
C LEU A 194 -8.02 -3.59 -8.46
N VAL A 195 -9.29 -3.88 -8.21
CA VAL A 195 -10.24 -2.93 -7.61
C VAL A 195 -10.79 -3.46 -6.31
N THR A 196 -10.62 -2.68 -5.25
CA THR A 196 -11.34 -2.80 -3.99
C THR A 196 -12.34 -1.67 -3.85
N ILE A 197 -13.59 -1.99 -3.52
CA ILE A 197 -14.62 -0.98 -3.23
C ILE A 197 -14.81 -0.93 -1.72
N MET A 198 -14.64 0.25 -1.13
CA MET A 198 -14.94 0.53 0.27
C MET A 198 -16.13 1.48 0.34
N PRO A 199 -17.21 1.13 1.06
CA PRO A 199 -18.36 2.01 1.24
C PRO A 199 -17.96 3.33 1.90
#